data_AF-A0A2N5K1Z4-F1
#
_entry.id   AF-A0A2N5K1Z4-F1
#
_cell.length_a   1.000
_cell.length_b   1.000
_cell.length_c   1.000
_cell.angle_alpha   90.00
_cell.angle_beta   90.00
_cell.angle_gamma   90.00
#
_symmetry.space_group_name_H-M   'P 1'
#
loop_
_entity.id
_entity.type
_entity.pdbx_description
1 polymer ?
#
loop_
_entity_poly.entity_id
_entity_poly.type
_entity_poly.pdbx_seq_one_letter_code
_entity_poly.pdbx_strand_id
1 'polypeptide(L)'
;MQYSQIVQDINIAVRQALAENLYQLSEDQLILRADDLLKRLPIVGDVEPTTELLMNHYHTELHAELCENHQPRVRLETVEDELRELTRAVMATMGSDEGLSIETAVMLGLVLYKHGLAKFCAYPSTIADLA
;
A
#
# COMPACT_ATOMS: atom_id res chain seq x y z
N MET A 1 8.82 4.85 21.97
CA MET A 1 8.75 3.37 22.10
C MET A 1 7.72 2.74 21.17
N GLN A 2 6.55 3.35 20.93
CA GLN A 2 5.52 2.77 20.05
C GLN A 2 5.90 2.76 18.54
N TYR A 3 6.58 3.82 18.08
CA TYR A 3 7.05 3.93 16.68
C TYR A 3 8.07 2.84 16.28
N SER A 4 8.95 2.44 17.21
CA SER A 4 9.93 1.38 16.92
C SER A 4 9.29 -0.01 16.79
N GLN A 5 8.15 -0.25 17.46
CA GLN A 5 7.45 -1.53 17.39
C GLN A 5 6.77 -1.72 16.04
N ILE A 6 6.05 -0.70 15.56
CA ILE A 6 5.37 -0.75 14.26
C ILE A 6 6.36 -0.99 13.11
N VAL A 7 7.51 -0.33 13.13
CA VAL A 7 8.57 -0.55 12.12
C VAL A 7 9.11 -1.98 12.17
N GLN A 8 9.29 -2.56 13.36
CA GLN A 8 9.70 -3.95 13.49
C GLN A 8 8.64 -4.92 12.99
N ASP A 9 7.37 -4.66 13.28
CA ASP A 9 6.26 -5.51 12.86
C ASP A 9 6.09 -5.48 11.33
N ILE A 10 6.24 -4.30 10.69
CA ILE A 10 6.32 -4.18 9.22
C ILE A 10 7.48 -5.01 8.67
N ASN A 11 8.68 -4.91 9.25
CA ASN A 11 9.84 -5.67 8.79
C ASN A 11 9.65 -7.19 8.91
N ILE A 12 8.89 -7.66 9.90
CA ILE A 12 8.57 -9.08 10.05
C ILE A 12 7.57 -9.49 8.97
N ALA A 13 6.48 -8.75 8.80
CA ALA A 13 5.43 -9.06 7.83
C ALA A 13 5.96 -9.04 6.39
N VAL A 14 6.80 -8.06 6.03
CA VAL A 14 7.46 -7.99 4.71
C VAL A 14 8.34 -9.22 4.48
N ARG A 15 9.17 -9.59 5.45
CA ARG A 15 10.04 -10.78 5.31
C ARG A 15 9.23 -12.08 5.20
N GLN A 16 8.11 -12.20 5.91
CA GLN A 16 7.19 -13.32 5.76
C GLN A 16 6.59 -13.36 4.35
N ALA A 17 6.07 -12.24 3.85
CA ALA A 17 5.53 -12.16 2.50
C ALA A 17 6.56 -12.51 1.41
N LEU A 18 7.83 -12.12 1.60
CA LEU A 18 8.91 -12.51 0.69
C LEU A 18 9.25 -14.00 0.78
N ALA A 19 9.30 -14.56 2.00
CA ALA A 19 9.54 -16.00 2.20
C ALA A 19 8.43 -16.86 1.58
N GLU A 20 7.19 -16.37 1.60
CA GLU A 20 6.03 -16.97 0.95
C GLU A 20 5.95 -16.70 -0.57
N ASN A 21 6.91 -15.94 -1.12
CA ASN A 21 6.97 -15.54 -2.52
C ASN A 21 5.72 -14.79 -3.01
N LEU A 22 5.07 -14.02 -2.15
CA LEU A 22 3.86 -13.28 -2.51
C LEU A 22 4.13 -12.22 -3.59
N TYR A 23 5.34 -11.67 -3.64
CA TYR A 23 5.80 -10.78 -4.71
C TYR A 23 5.85 -11.44 -6.10
N GLN A 24 5.73 -12.77 -6.21
CA GLN A 24 5.67 -13.48 -7.49
C GLN A 24 4.24 -13.64 -8.01
N LEU A 25 3.22 -13.43 -7.18
CA LEU A 25 1.81 -13.55 -7.57
C LEU A 25 1.42 -12.50 -8.63
N SER A 26 0.36 -12.75 -9.38
CA SER A 26 -0.21 -11.73 -10.28
C SER A 26 -0.89 -10.62 -9.48
N GLU A 27 -1.09 -9.46 -10.11
CA GLU A 27 -1.84 -8.35 -9.53
C GLU A 27 -3.26 -8.79 -9.12
N ASP A 28 -3.99 -9.48 -10.00
CA ASP A 28 -5.34 -10.02 -9.70
C ASP A 28 -5.35 -10.94 -8.48
N GLN A 29 -4.34 -11.80 -8.32
CA GLN A 29 -4.24 -12.70 -7.17
C GLN A 29 -4.00 -11.94 -5.86
N LEU A 30 -3.25 -10.83 -5.93
CA LEU A 30 -3.00 -9.97 -4.78
C LEU A 30 -4.23 -9.15 -4.43
N ILE A 31 -4.95 -8.60 -5.42
CA ILE A 31 -6.22 -7.89 -5.23
C ILE A 31 -7.23 -8.80 -4.56
N LEU A 32 -7.43 -10.03 -5.06
CA LEU A 32 -8.36 -10.98 -4.45
C LEU A 32 -8.04 -11.29 -2.98
N ARG A 33 -6.76 -11.41 -2.64
CA ARG A 33 -6.31 -11.65 -1.27
C ARG A 33 -6.47 -10.41 -0.39
N ALA A 34 -6.13 -9.23 -0.91
CA ALA A 34 -6.32 -7.97 -0.22
C ALA A 34 -7.81 -7.75 0.08
N ASP A 35 -8.70 -7.96 -0.90
CA ASP A 35 -10.15 -7.82 -0.72
C ASP A 35 -10.71 -8.80 0.32
N ASP A 36 -10.19 -10.03 0.39
CA ASP A 36 -10.57 -10.99 1.45
C ASP A 36 -10.18 -10.51 2.85
N LEU A 37 -9.00 -9.87 2.97
CA LEU A 37 -8.57 -9.26 4.23
C LEU A 37 -9.40 -8.02 4.57
N LEU A 38 -9.77 -7.21 3.59
CA LEU A 38 -10.57 -6.00 3.78
C LEU A 38 -11.98 -6.29 4.28
N LYS A 39 -12.57 -7.43 3.95
CA LYS A 39 -13.86 -7.88 4.52
C LYS A 39 -13.85 -8.05 6.04
N ARG A 40 -12.67 -8.12 6.66
CA ARG A 40 -12.52 -8.19 8.12
C ARG A 40 -12.60 -6.82 8.80
N LEU A 41 -12.55 -5.75 8.02
CA LEU A 41 -12.70 -4.39 8.52
C LEU A 41 -14.16 -4.11 8.91
N PRO A 42 -14.41 -3.25 9.92
CA PRO A 42 -15.74 -2.79 10.21
C PRO A 42 -16.31 -2.06 8.99
N ILE A 43 -17.44 -2.53 8.47
CA ILE A 43 -18.09 -1.92 7.31
C ILE A 43 -18.67 -0.56 7.76
N VAL A 44 -18.16 0.55 7.21
CA VAL A 44 -18.66 1.91 7.45
C VAL A 44 -19.49 2.35 6.25
N GLY A 45 -20.82 2.37 6.42
CA GLY A 45 -21.77 2.55 5.30
C GLY A 45 -22.00 1.24 4.55
N ASP A 46 -23.07 1.13 3.75
CA ASP A 46 -23.46 -0.15 3.10
C ASP A 46 -22.53 -0.59 1.94
N VAL A 47 -21.27 -0.14 1.92
CA VAL A 47 -20.29 -0.43 0.87
C VAL A 47 -19.13 -1.21 1.46
N GLU A 48 -18.88 -2.42 0.94
CA GLU A 48 -17.73 -3.22 1.34
C GLU A 48 -16.43 -2.57 0.85
N PRO A 49 -15.40 -2.45 1.72
CA PRO A 49 -14.10 -1.93 1.30
C PRO A 49 -13.45 -2.90 0.32
N THR A 50 -13.01 -2.37 -0.82
CA THR A 50 -12.21 -3.11 -1.81
C THR A 50 -10.88 -2.40 -2.02
N THR A 51 -9.91 -3.14 -2.55
CA THR A 51 -8.58 -2.63 -2.92
C THR A 51 -8.71 -1.45 -3.87
N GLU A 52 -9.56 -1.57 -4.89
CA GLU A 52 -9.83 -0.50 -5.85
C GLU A 52 -10.42 0.73 -5.17
N LEU A 53 -11.41 0.54 -4.29
CA LEU A 53 -12.05 1.66 -3.57
C LEU A 53 -11.03 2.40 -2.70
N LEU A 54 -10.24 1.70 -1.90
CA LEU A 54 -9.25 2.31 -1.02
C LEU A 54 -8.11 2.98 -1.80
N MET A 55 -7.59 2.32 -2.84
CA MET A 55 -6.53 2.91 -3.68
C MET A 55 -6.99 4.18 -4.38
N ASN A 56 -8.25 4.24 -4.81
CA ASN A 56 -8.83 5.44 -5.39
C ASN A 56 -9.11 6.53 -4.34
N HIS A 57 -9.67 6.15 -3.20
CA HIS A 57 -10.02 7.09 -2.13
C HIS A 57 -8.78 7.80 -1.57
N TYR A 58 -7.72 7.03 -1.33
CA TYR A 58 -6.46 7.51 -0.74
C TYR A 58 -5.37 7.77 -1.78
N HIS A 59 -5.70 7.84 -3.07
CA HIS A 59 -4.72 8.00 -4.14
C HIS A 59 -3.85 9.24 -3.92
N THR A 60 -4.47 10.36 -3.54
CA THR A 60 -3.79 11.65 -3.38
C THR A 60 -2.78 11.62 -2.23
N GLU A 61 -3.18 11.05 -1.09
CA GLU A 61 -2.38 10.91 0.11
C GLU A 61 -1.23 9.93 -0.12
N LEU A 62 -1.49 8.79 -0.75
CA LEU A 62 -0.47 7.82 -1.15
C LEU A 62 0.55 8.44 -2.13
N HIS A 63 0.06 9.19 -3.12
CA HIS A 63 0.92 9.87 -4.08
C HIS A 63 1.81 10.89 -3.39
N ALA A 64 1.28 11.69 -2.46
CA ALA A 64 2.08 12.64 -1.68
C ALA A 64 3.13 11.94 -0.78
N GLU A 65 2.81 10.76 -0.23
CA GLU A 65 3.76 9.99 0.57
C GLU A 65 4.88 9.37 -0.28
N LEU A 66 4.55 8.85 -1.46
CA LEU A 66 5.45 8.03 -2.27
C LEU A 66 6.21 8.80 -3.37
N CYS A 67 5.65 9.91 -3.84
CA CYS A 67 6.06 10.60 -5.04
C CYS A 67 6.46 12.06 -4.78
N GLU A 68 7.47 12.54 -5.49
CA GLU A 68 7.91 13.94 -5.50
C GLU A 68 8.26 14.30 -6.95
N ASN A 69 7.66 15.39 -7.45
CA ASN A 69 7.83 15.83 -8.84
C ASN A 69 7.60 14.71 -9.88
N HIS A 70 6.54 13.90 -9.70
CA HIS A 70 6.20 12.75 -10.56
C HIS A 70 7.22 11.61 -10.59
N GLN A 71 8.13 11.55 -9.60
CA GLN A 71 9.09 10.47 -9.44
C GLN A 71 9.00 9.85 -8.04
N PRO A 72 9.38 8.57 -7.87
CA PRO A 72 9.48 7.96 -6.55
C PRO A 72 10.46 8.74 -5.67
N ARG A 73 10.04 9.07 -4.44
CA ARG A 73 10.86 9.81 -3.46
C ARG A 73 12.08 9.04 -2.99
N VAL A 74 11.94 7.72 -2.94
CA VAL A 74 12.96 6.81 -2.42
C VAL A 74 13.55 6.02 -3.56
N ARG A 75 14.88 5.89 -3.58
CA ARG A 75 15.56 4.92 -4.46
C ARG A 75 15.48 3.55 -3.81
N LEU A 76 14.77 2.64 -4.46
CA LEU A 76 14.50 1.31 -3.96
C LEU A 76 15.39 0.34 -4.75
N GLU A 77 16.36 -0.26 -4.07
CA GLU A 77 17.38 -1.11 -4.70
C GLU A 77 17.00 -2.58 -4.70
N THR A 78 16.12 -2.98 -3.77
CA THR A 78 15.66 -4.36 -3.60
C THR A 78 14.13 -4.43 -3.51
N VAL A 79 13.58 -5.61 -3.85
CA VAL A 79 12.15 -5.91 -3.67
C VAL A 79 11.73 -5.74 -2.21
N GLU A 80 12.62 -6.08 -1.27
CA GLU A 80 12.34 -5.92 0.16
C GLU A 80 12.21 -4.46 0.56
N ASP A 81 13.12 -3.60 0.09
CA ASP A 81 13.09 -2.18 0.40
C ASP A 81 11.86 -1.51 -0.23
N GLU A 82 11.54 -1.88 -1.48
CA GLU A 82 10.35 -1.37 -2.15
C GLU A 82 9.07 -1.77 -1.42
N LEU A 83 8.92 -3.06 -1.10
CA LEU A 83 7.74 -3.53 -0.38
C LEU A 83 7.64 -2.93 1.02
N ARG A 84 8.75 -2.73 1.72
CA ARG A 84 8.79 -2.08 3.03
C ARG A 84 8.30 -0.64 2.95
N GLU A 85 8.77 0.12 1.97
CA GLU A 85 8.37 1.52 1.80
C GLU A 85 6.91 1.65 1.39
N LEU A 86 6.43 0.80 0.47
CA LEU A 86 5.03 0.77 0.07
C LEU A 86 4.12 0.40 1.26
N THR A 87 4.51 -0.59 2.07
CA THR A 87 3.77 -0.97 3.29
C THR A 87 3.74 0.17 4.29
N ARG A 88 4.86 0.87 4.50
CA ARG A 88 4.94 2.04 5.38
C ARG A 88 3.97 3.14 4.91
N ALA A 89 3.98 3.44 3.61
CA ALA A 89 3.12 4.47 3.05
C ALA A 89 1.64 4.13 3.25
N VAL A 90 1.21 2.90 2.95
CA VAL A 90 -0.17 2.44 3.18
C VAL A 90 -0.56 2.55 4.65
N MET A 91 0.31 2.13 5.58
CA MET A 91 0.05 2.26 7.02
C MET A 91 -0.05 3.71 7.47
N ALA A 92 0.74 4.61 6.88
CA ALA A 92 0.74 6.03 7.21
C ALA A 92 -0.49 6.77 6.67
N THR A 93 -1.03 6.36 5.52
CA THR A 93 -2.16 7.04 4.87
C THR A 93 -3.51 6.44 5.25
N MET A 94 -3.61 5.12 5.36
CA MET A 94 -4.88 4.41 5.58
C MET A 94 -4.95 3.70 6.93
N GLY A 95 -3.79 3.40 7.53
CA GLY A 95 -3.70 2.43 8.63
C GLY A 95 -4.54 2.77 9.85
N SER A 96 -4.49 4.02 10.31
CA SER A 96 -5.29 4.47 11.47
C SER A 96 -6.76 4.63 11.15
N ASP A 97 -7.06 5.16 9.97
CA ASP A 97 -8.39 5.65 9.62
C ASP A 97 -9.32 4.49 9.26
N GLU A 98 -8.78 3.48 8.57
CA GLU A 98 -9.49 2.26 8.17
C GLU A 98 -9.31 1.11 9.18
N GLY A 99 -8.42 1.26 10.17
CA GLY A 99 -8.09 0.18 11.10
C GLY A 99 -7.37 -0.99 10.42
N LEU A 100 -6.51 -0.72 9.44
CA LEU A 100 -5.81 -1.76 8.69
C LEU A 100 -4.86 -2.55 9.58
N SER A 101 -4.85 -3.86 9.35
CA SER A 101 -3.78 -4.71 9.85
C SER A 101 -2.51 -4.53 9.01
N ILE A 102 -1.34 -4.83 9.58
CA ILE A 102 -0.08 -4.81 8.84
C ILE A 102 -0.09 -5.81 7.68
N GLU A 103 -0.74 -6.96 7.85
CA GLU A 103 -0.91 -7.96 6.79
C GLU A 103 -1.67 -7.37 5.59
N THR A 104 -2.78 -6.67 5.86
CA THR A 104 -3.55 -5.96 4.83
C THR A 104 -2.69 -4.91 4.14
N ALA A 105 -1.92 -4.12 4.89
CA ALA A 105 -1.05 -3.11 4.33
C ALA A 105 0.06 -3.70 3.44
N VAL A 106 0.62 -4.86 3.81
CA VAL A 106 1.58 -5.59 2.96
C VAL A 106 0.91 -6.06 1.67
N MET A 107 -0.32 -6.57 1.71
CA MET A 107 -1.04 -6.97 0.50
C MET A 107 -1.30 -5.78 -0.43
N LEU A 108 -1.75 -4.66 0.12
CA LEU A 108 -1.95 -3.41 -0.63
C LEU A 108 -0.61 -2.87 -1.19
N GLY A 109 0.47 -2.96 -0.42
CA GLY A 109 1.82 -2.63 -0.88
C GLY A 109 2.30 -3.53 -2.03
N LEU A 110 1.97 -4.82 -2.00
CA LEU A 110 2.27 -5.76 -3.09
C LEU A 110 1.45 -5.45 -4.36
N VAL A 111 0.20 -5.00 -4.23
CA VAL A 111 -0.60 -4.52 -5.37
C VAL A 111 0.08 -3.31 -6.01
N LEU A 112 0.48 -2.30 -5.22
CA LEU A 112 1.22 -1.15 -5.71
C LEU A 112 2.56 -1.53 -6.37
N TYR A 113 3.28 -2.49 -5.77
CA TYR A 113 4.52 -3.04 -6.34
C TYR A 113 4.30 -3.63 -7.74
N LYS A 114 3.21 -4.39 -7.93
CA LYS A 114 2.87 -5.00 -9.24
C LYS A 114 2.41 -3.97 -10.26
N HIS A 115 1.62 -3.01 -9.82
CA HIS A 115 1.20 -1.89 -10.66
C HIS A 115 2.43 -1.11 -11.18
N GLY A 116 3.42 -0.96 -10.30
CA GLY A 116 4.73 -0.35 -10.57
C GLY A 116 4.77 1.09 -10.10
N LEU A 117 5.62 1.37 -9.11
CA LEU A 117 5.69 2.68 -8.45
C LEU A 117 6.00 3.84 -9.41
N ALA A 118 6.85 3.61 -10.42
CA ALA A 118 7.14 4.62 -11.43
C ALA A 118 5.89 4.99 -12.25
N LYS A 119 5.02 4.03 -12.56
CA LYS A 119 3.75 4.31 -13.26
C LYS A 119 2.80 5.06 -12.35
N PHE A 120 2.66 4.60 -11.10
CA PHE A 120 1.84 5.26 -10.09
C PHE A 120 2.22 6.74 -9.92
N CYS A 121 3.52 7.05 -9.78
CA CYS A 121 3.98 8.44 -9.65
C CYS A 121 3.86 9.27 -10.94
N ALA A 122 3.91 8.65 -12.11
CA ALA A 122 3.83 9.35 -13.40
C ALA A 122 2.41 9.83 -13.72
N TYR A 123 1.37 9.19 -13.18
CA TYR A 123 0.02 9.69 -13.27
C TYR A 123 -0.20 10.73 -12.16
N PRO A 124 -0.47 12.00 -12.50
CA PRO A 124 -0.77 13.00 -11.47
C PRO A 124 -2.04 12.58 -10.74
N SER A 125 -2.04 12.75 -9.42
CA SER A 125 -3.27 12.79 -8.62
C SER A 125 -4.11 13.96 -9.13
N THR A 126 -4.97 13.70 -10.11
CA THR A 126 -5.81 14.74 -10.71
C THR A 126 -6.70 15.35 -9.64
N ILE A 127 -6.28 16.52 -9.15
CA ILE A 127 -7.08 17.70 -8.74
C ILE A 127 -6.18 18.97 -8.63
N ALA A 128 -4.84 18.88 -8.57
CA ALA A 128 -3.99 20.06 -8.28
C ALA A 128 -3.32 20.79 -9.47
N ASP A 129 -3.28 20.23 -10.70
CA ASP A 129 -2.54 20.84 -11.83
C ASP A 129 -3.41 21.64 -12.83
N LEU A 130 -4.54 22.20 -12.37
CA LEU A 130 -5.40 23.10 -13.16
C LEU A 130 -5.66 24.45 -12.46
N ALA A 131 -4.64 25.05 -11.83
CA ALA A 131 -4.68 26.42 -11.33
C ALA A 131 -3.59 27.29 -11.96
#